data_AF-A0A359GVT5-F1
#
_entry.id   AF-A0A359GVT5-F1
#
_cell.length_a   1.000
_cell.length_b   1.000
_cell.length_c   1.000
_cell.angle_alpha   90.00
_cell.angle_beta   90.00
_cell.angle_gamma   90.00
#
_symmetry.space_group_name_H-M   'P 1'
#
loop_
_entity.id
_entity.type
_entity.pdbx_description
1 polymer ?
#
loop_
_entity_poly.entity_id
_entity_poly.type
_entity_poly.pdbx_seq_one_letter_code
_entity_poly.pdbx_strand_id
1 'polypeptide(L)'
;MKTTLKTSFALGLVVIFGQALAQVDGNWELPRTIDGHPDLQGVWENNTITPVERPEVFGDKQFLTDGDVEFLKQRIAEIEAEGADALFGEGVLQAAFSG
;
A
#
# COMPACT_ATOMS: atom_id res chain seq x y z
N MET A 1 -20.94 -37.54 -29.47
CA MET A 1 -19.75 -37.23 -28.64
C MET A 1 -18.82 -36.17 -29.23
N LYS A 2 -18.79 -35.91 -30.55
CA LYS A 2 -17.89 -34.89 -31.16
C LYS A 2 -18.42 -33.44 -31.09
N THR A 3 -19.72 -33.26 -30.85
CA THR A 3 -20.38 -31.94 -30.82
C THR A 3 -20.37 -31.29 -29.43
N THR A 4 -20.44 -32.09 -28.37
CA THR A 4 -20.40 -31.62 -26.97
C THR A 4 -19.01 -31.15 -26.51
N LEU A 5 -17.93 -31.67 -27.11
CA LEU A 5 -16.56 -31.25 -26.78
C LEU A 5 -16.20 -29.89 -27.40
N LYS A 6 -16.77 -29.56 -28.56
CA LYS A 6 -16.53 -28.28 -29.26
C LYS A 6 -17.23 -27.09 -28.58
N THR A 7 -18.41 -27.31 -28.02
CA THR A 7 -19.16 -26.27 -27.29
C THR A 7 -18.54 -25.95 -25.92
N SER A 8 -17.99 -26.95 -25.21
CA SER A 8 -17.26 -26.70 -23.95
C SER A 8 -15.94 -25.95 -24.17
N PHE A 9 -15.25 -26.19 -25.29
CA PHE A 9 -14.03 -25.45 -25.64
C PHE A 9 -14.34 -23.99 -26.02
N ALA A 10 -15.43 -23.74 -26.76
CA ALA A 10 -15.88 -22.40 -27.11
C ALA A 10 -16.33 -21.59 -25.88
N LEU A 11 -17.01 -22.23 -24.92
CA LEU A 11 -17.43 -21.57 -23.68
C LEU A 11 -16.23 -21.21 -22.78
N GLY A 12 -15.24 -22.09 -22.68
CA GLY A 12 -13.99 -21.81 -21.97
C GLY A 12 -13.19 -20.65 -22.59
N LEU A 13 -13.18 -20.54 -23.92
CA LEU A 13 -12.50 -19.44 -24.62
C LEU A 13 -13.17 -18.08 -24.36
N VAL A 14 -14.50 -18.03 -24.29
CA VAL A 14 -15.26 -16.80 -23.98
C VAL A 14 -15.02 -16.32 -22.54
N VAL A 15 -14.91 -17.25 -21.58
CA VAL A 15 -14.62 -16.89 -20.18
C VAL A 15 -13.19 -16.36 -20.02
N ILE A 16 -12.20 -16.93 -20.71
CA ILE A 16 -10.80 -16.48 -20.63
C ILE A 16 -10.60 -15.12 -21.34
N PHE A 17 -11.26 -14.88 -22.48
CA PHE A 17 -11.15 -13.60 -23.20
C PHE A 17 -12.04 -12.48 -22.62
N GLY A 18 -13.15 -12.80 -21.95
CA GLY A 18 -14.05 -11.80 -21.36
C GLY A 18 -13.42 -11.00 -20.21
N GLN A 19 -12.47 -11.58 -19.48
CA GLN A 19 -11.81 -10.90 -18.36
C GLN A 19 -10.85 -9.79 -18.80
N ALA A 20 -10.30 -9.87 -20.01
CA ALA A 20 -9.38 -8.86 -20.54
C ALA A 20 -10.08 -7.53 -20.88
N LEU A 21 -11.38 -7.57 -21.21
CA LEU A 21 -12.18 -6.38 -21.54
C LEU A 21 -12.80 -5.71 -20.30
N ALA A 22 -12.87 -6.40 -19.17
CA ALA A 22 -13.46 -5.88 -17.93
C ALA A 22 -12.47 -5.03 -17.09
N GLN A 23 -11.19 -4.99 -17.48
CA GLN A 23 -10.15 -4.27 -16.74
C GLN A 23 -9.93 -2.82 -17.21
N VAL A 24 -10.60 -2.39 -18.27
CA VAL A 24 -10.46 -1.04 -18.81
C VAL A 24 -11.75 -0.27 -18.54
N ASP A 25 -11.69 0.66 -17.59
CA ASP A 25 -12.71 1.70 -17.48
C ASP A 25 -12.62 2.57 -18.74
N GLY A 26 -13.52 2.33 -19.70
CA GLY A 26 -13.48 2.94 -21.03
C GLY A 26 -13.69 4.46 -21.04
N ASN A 27 -13.96 5.06 -19.87
CA ASN A 27 -14.17 6.49 -19.71
C ASN A 27 -13.06 7.18 -18.88
N TRP A 28 -12.04 6.45 -18.44
CA TRP A 28 -10.92 7.07 -17.73
C TRP A 28 -9.88 7.60 -18.73
N GLU A 29 -9.56 8.89 -18.63
CA GLU A 29 -8.50 9.53 -19.39
C GLU A 29 -7.41 10.06 -18.45
N LEU A 30 -6.14 9.81 -18.79
CA LEU A 30 -5.00 10.31 -18.02
C LEU A 30 -4.88 11.84 -18.18
N PRO A 31 -5.01 12.64 -17.09
CA PRO A 31 -4.82 14.08 -17.17
C PRO A 31 -3.41 14.44 -17.64
N ARG A 32 -3.29 15.52 -18.41
CA ARG A 32 -2.02 15.97 -18.99
C ARG A 32 -1.77 17.45 -18.72
N THR A 33 -0.51 17.78 -18.54
CA THR A 33 0.03 19.14 -18.50
C THR A 33 -0.05 19.81 -19.88
N ILE A 34 0.17 21.13 -19.95
CA ILE A 34 0.07 21.93 -21.19
C ILE A 34 1.04 21.49 -22.30
N ASP A 35 2.17 20.89 -21.92
CA ASP A 35 3.20 20.32 -22.78
C ASP A 35 3.01 18.81 -23.02
N GLY A 36 1.92 18.21 -22.52
CA GLY A 36 1.44 16.88 -22.89
C GLY A 36 1.94 15.73 -22.01
N HIS A 37 2.71 16.01 -20.95
CA HIS A 37 3.14 15.01 -19.98
C HIS A 37 2.00 14.61 -19.02
N PRO A 38 2.02 13.39 -18.44
CA PRO A 38 1.09 13.02 -17.38
C PRO A 38 1.08 14.06 -16.25
N ASP A 39 -0.10 14.49 -15.85
CA ASP A 39 -0.27 15.43 -14.74
C ASP A 39 -0.27 14.67 -13.41
N LEU A 40 0.84 14.76 -12.68
CA LEU A 40 1.03 14.19 -11.34
C LEU A 40 1.00 15.27 -10.25
N GLN A 41 0.45 16.45 -10.55
CA GLN A 41 0.28 17.52 -9.56
C GLN A 41 -0.78 17.13 -8.52
N GLY A 42 -0.66 17.68 -7.31
CA GLY A 42 -1.56 17.39 -6.20
C GLY A 42 -0.85 17.47 -4.85
N VAL A 43 -1.58 17.14 -3.79
CA VAL A 43 -1.00 16.95 -2.46
C VAL A 43 -0.67 15.46 -2.32
N TRP A 44 0.61 15.18 -2.11
CA TRP A 44 1.12 13.83 -1.90
C TRP A 44 1.55 13.69 -0.45
N GLU A 45 1.12 12.61 0.19
CA GLU A 45 1.52 12.27 1.55
C GLU A 45 2.48 11.07 1.52
N ASN A 46 3.51 11.11 2.35
CA ASN A 46 4.36 9.97 2.63
C ASN A 46 3.95 9.39 3.99
N ASN A 47 2.83 8.68 4.00
CA ASN A 47 2.21 8.17 5.22
C ASN A 47 2.88 6.88 5.69
N THR A 48 4.13 7.00 6.17
CA THR A 48 4.90 5.89 6.75
C THR A 48 5.37 6.25 8.15
N ILE A 49 5.20 5.31 9.08
CA ILE A 49 5.77 5.35 10.43
C ILE A 49 7.23 4.86 10.41
N THR A 50 7.61 4.09 9.38
CA THR A 50 8.97 3.55 9.27
C THR A 50 9.92 4.65 8.81
N PRO A 51 10.94 5.04 9.60
CA PRO A 51 11.89 6.06 9.20
C PRO A 51 12.79 5.59 8.06
N VAL A 52 13.39 6.55 7.35
CA VAL A 52 14.31 6.27 6.24
C VAL A 52 15.63 5.69 6.74
N GLU A 53 16.10 6.15 7.90
CA GLU A 53 17.32 5.66 8.55
C GLU A 53 16.97 4.74 9.73
N ARG A 54 17.88 3.83 10.09
CA ARG A 54 17.68 2.97 11.25
C ARG A 54 17.79 3.81 12.54
N PRO A 55 16.77 3.81 13.41
CA PRO A 55 16.86 4.47 14.71
C PRO A 55 18.01 3.93 15.56
N GLU A 56 18.73 4.83 16.25
CA GLU A 56 19.87 4.47 17.12
C GLU A 56 19.48 3.48 18.22
N VAL A 57 18.24 3.57 18.73
CA VAL A 57 17.64 2.64 19.70
C VAL A 57 17.69 1.18 19.21
N PHE A 58 17.66 0.95 17.90
CA PHE A 58 17.81 -0.38 17.32
C PHE A 58 19.24 -0.70 16.91
N GLY A 59 20.16 0.28 16.82
CA GLY A 59 21.60 0.13 16.62
C GLY A 59 22.05 -1.17 15.90
N ASP A 60 22.70 -2.06 16.65
CA ASP A 60 23.25 -3.33 16.18
C ASP A 60 22.24 -4.50 16.19
N LYS A 61 20.99 -4.25 16.55
CA LYS A 61 19.94 -5.28 16.59
C LYS A 61 19.61 -5.72 15.16
N GLN A 62 19.97 -6.96 14.86
CA GLN A 62 19.68 -7.56 13.55
C GLN A 62 18.18 -7.82 13.33
N PHE A 63 17.46 -8.19 14.40
CA PHE A 63 16.02 -8.47 14.37
C PHE A 63 15.32 -7.95 15.61
N LEU A 64 14.12 -7.41 15.43
CA LEU A 64 13.19 -7.17 16.53
C LEU A 64 12.73 -8.52 17.09
N THR A 65 12.63 -8.60 18.41
CA THR A 65 11.98 -9.71 19.09
C THR A 65 10.48 -9.51 19.08
N ASP A 66 9.72 -10.57 19.34
CA ASP A 66 8.25 -10.47 19.45
C ASP A 66 7.83 -9.45 20.52
N GLY A 67 8.59 -9.34 21.62
CA GLY A 67 8.35 -8.35 22.66
C GLY A 67 8.59 -6.91 22.21
N ASP A 68 9.62 -6.66 21.38
CA ASP A 68 9.86 -5.33 20.81
C ASP A 68 8.70 -4.91 19.90
N VAL A 69 8.22 -5.85 19.08
CA VAL A 69 7.11 -5.59 18.16
C VAL A 69 5.81 -5.32 18.93
N GLU A 70 5.53 -6.10 19.98
CA GLU A 70 4.35 -5.90 20.80
C GLU A 70 4.38 -4.55 21.53
N PHE A 71 5.54 -4.19 22.09
CA PHE A 71 5.74 -2.88 22.69
C PHE A 71 5.46 -1.74 21.71
N LEU A 72 6.06 -1.78 20.50
CA LEU A 72 5.86 -0.74 19.49
C LEU A 72 4.40 -0.63 19.06
N LYS A 73 3.72 -1.76 18.84
CA LYS A 73 2.29 -1.77 18.50
C LYS A 73 1.44 -1.10 19.56
N GLN A 74 1.68 -1.44 20.83
CA GLN A 74 0.93 -0.85 21.94
C GLN A 74 1.14 0.67 22.00
N ARG A 75 2.40 1.13 21.92
CA ARG A 75 2.71 2.56 22.00
C ARG A 75 2.14 3.35 20.82
N ILE A 76 2.23 2.80 19.60
CA ILE A 76 1.65 3.44 18.42
C ILE A 76 0.13 3.55 18.56
N ALA A 77 -0.55 2.50 19.03
CA ALA A 77 -2.00 2.54 19.26
C ALA A 77 -2.42 3.58 20.31
N GLU A 78 -1.62 3.77 21.35
CA GLU A 78 -1.84 4.81 22.37
C GLU A 78 -1.71 6.21 21.76
N ILE A 79 -0.67 6.46 20.94
CA ILE A 79 -0.47 7.75 20.25
C ILE A 79 -1.60 8.02 19.24
N GLU A 80 -2.04 6.99 18.51
CA GLU A 80 -3.20 7.09 17.60
C GLU A 80 -4.48 7.48 18.36
N ALA A 81 -4.72 6.86 19.53
CA ALA A 81 -5.90 7.13 20.34
C ALA A 81 -5.91 8.55 20.94
N GLU A 82 -4.74 9.16 21.14
CA GLU A 82 -4.61 10.54 21.60
C GLU A 82 -4.94 11.60 20.53
N GLY A 83 -5.26 11.17 19.30
CA GLY A 83 -5.72 12.06 18.23
C GLY A 83 -4.59 12.76 17.47
N ALA A 84 -3.41 12.14 17.40
CA ALA A 84 -2.32 12.61 16.57
C ALA A 84 -2.73 12.55 15.09
N ASP A 85 -2.99 13.72 14.49
CA ASP A 85 -3.50 13.88 13.10
C ASP A 85 -2.44 13.52 12.02
N ALA A 86 -1.22 13.15 12.44
CA ALA A 86 -0.02 13.09 11.60
C ALA A 86 1.06 12.16 12.17
N LEU A 87 0.93 10.84 11.95
CA LEU A 87 1.95 9.85 12.33
C LEU A 87 3.01 9.69 11.24
N PHE A 88 3.93 10.64 11.17
CA PHE A 88 4.97 10.66 10.14
C PHE A 88 6.35 10.33 10.69
N GLY A 89 6.95 9.29 10.11
CA GLY A 89 8.38 8.99 10.18
C GLY A 89 8.96 8.90 11.59
N GLU A 90 10.13 9.53 11.77
CA GLU A 90 10.96 9.43 12.97
C GLU A 90 10.23 9.83 14.26
N GLY A 91 9.35 10.83 14.19
CA GLY A 91 8.65 11.34 15.37
C GLY A 91 7.79 10.29 16.08
N VAL A 92 7.23 9.34 15.35
CA VAL A 92 6.35 8.30 15.91
C VAL A 92 7.14 7.28 16.71
N LEU A 93 8.25 6.79 16.16
CA LEU A 93 9.12 5.88 16.89
C LEU A 93 9.79 6.58 18.08
N GLN A 94 10.20 7.84 17.92
CA GLN A 94 10.77 8.59 19.04
C GLN A 94 9.75 8.77 20.18
N ALA A 95 8.50 9.13 19.87
CA ALA A 95 7.42 9.24 20.84
C ALA A 95 7.12 7.90 21.54
N ALA A 96 7.21 6.78 20.81
CA ALA A 96 7.03 5.45 21.39
C ALA A 96 8.05 5.17 22.51
N PHE A 97 9.29 5.68 22.38
CA PHE A 97 10.37 5.48 23.34
C PHE A 97 10.57 6.61 24.36
N SER A 98 10.08 7.83 24.11
CA SER A 98 10.35 8.99 24.97
C SER A 98 9.49 9.07 26.23
N GLY A 99 8.38 8.33 26.29
CA GLY A 99 7.47 8.28 27.44
C GLY A 99 6.62 9.53 27.58
#